data_AF-A0A139STK8-F1
#
_entry.id   AF-A0A139STK8-F1
#
_cell.length_a   1.000
_cell.length_b   1.000
_cell.length_c   1.000
_cell.angle_alpha   90.00
_cell.angle_beta   90.00
_cell.angle_gamma   90.00
#
_symmetry.space_group_name_H-M   'P 1'
#
loop_
_entity.id
_entity.type
_entity.pdbx_description
1 polymer ?
#
loop_
_entity_poly.entity_id
_entity_poly.type
_entity_poly.pdbx_seq_one_letter_code
_entity_poly.pdbx_strand_id
1 'polypeptide(L)'
;MASRTKKNSSASAVAPPVTFDLPEELLARLERNRVSAGLRTTSEMIRAVVDGFDFESCTLPVEGARRQISVRLSPEQRAMLKRTAARKGRSIGELLRFAVEALPVPKGSAKAKAAPKAASEPKKKAAPEKKPSAKSRAKR
;
A
#
# COMPACT_ATOMS: atom_id res chain seq x y z
N MET A 1 -59.68 9.01 -25.33
CA MET A 1 -59.89 8.55 -23.95
C MET A 1 -58.67 7.76 -23.51
N ALA A 2 -58.15 8.10 -22.33
CA ALA A 2 -56.79 7.80 -21.88
C ALA A 2 -56.50 6.32 -21.63
N SER A 3 -55.24 5.98 -21.88
CA SER A 3 -54.59 4.68 -21.77
C SER A 3 -54.76 4.06 -20.38
N ARG A 4 -55.25 2.81 -20.35
CA ARG A 4 -55.30 1.99 -19.14
C ARG A 4 -53.89 1.47 -18.83
N THR A 5 -53.25 2.12 -17.87
CA THR A 5 -51.91 1.77 -17.39
C THR A 5 -51.90 0.37 -16.79
N LYS A 6 -50.90 -0.42 -17.20
CA LYS A 6 -50.59 -1.75 -16.70
C LYS A 6 -50.13 -1.63 -15.25
N LYS A 7 -50.95 -2.12 -14.32
CA LYS A 7 -50.65 -2.23 -12.90
C LYS A 7 -49.59 -3.32 -12.72
N ASN A 8 -48.31 -2.95 -12.61
CA ASN A 8 -47.26 -3.86 -12.20
C ASN A 8 -47.27 -3.95 -10.67
N SER A 9 -47.58 -5.15 -10.19
CA SER A 9 -47.60 -5.56 -8.79
C SER A 9 -46.26 -5.34 -8.12
N SER A 10 -46.30 -4.82 -6.90
CA SER A 10 -45.19 -4.57 -5.98
C SER A 10 -44.39 -5.84 -5.67
N ALA A 11 -43.21 -5.97 -6.27
CA ALA A 11 -42.15 -6.83 -5.74
C ALA A 11 -41.47 -6.10 -4.59
N SER A 12 -41.36 -6.76 -3.44
CA SER A 12 -40.69 -6.26 -2.24
C SER A 12 -39.34 -5.63 -2.61
N ALA A 13 -39.04 -4.43 -2.12
CA ALA A 13 -37.86 -3.67 -2.50
C ALA A 13 -36.57 -4.37 -2.02
N VAL A 14 -36.06 -5.33 -2.81
CA VAL A 14 -34.80 -6.01 -2.54
C VAL A 14 -33.67 -5.08 -2.96
N ALA A 15 -32.81 -4.72 -2.02
CA ALA A 15 -31.62 -3.93 -2.28
C ALA A 15 -30.74 -4.61 -3.35
N PRO A 16 -30.02 -3.84 -4.18
CA PRO A 16 -29.14 -4.41 -5.19
C PRO A 16 -28.09 -5.33 -4.55
N PRO A 17 -27.65 -6.38 -5.25
CA PRO A 17 -26.67 -7.32 -4.73
C PRO A 17 -25.33 -6.63 -4.46
N VAL A 18 -24.70 -6.97 -3.33
CA VAL A 18 -23.35 -6.51 -2.96
C VAL A 18 -22.33 -7.51 -3.49
N THR A 19 -21.37 -7.05 -4.29
CA THR A 19 -20.28 -7.88 -4.84
C THR A 19 -18.96 -7.51 -4.19
N PHE A 20 -18.23 -8.51 -3.72
CA PHE A 20 -16.87 -8.35 -3.19
C PHE A 20 -16.06 -9.61 -3.46
N ASP A 21 -14.75 -9.45 -3.58
CA ASP A 21 -13.80 -10.56 -3.76
C ASP A 21 -13.39 -11.14 -2.41
N LEU A 22 -13.32 -12.47 -2.32
CA LEU A 22 -12.92 -13.18 -1.11
C LEU A 22 -11.79 -14.17 -1.44
N PRO A 23 -10.64 -14.12 -0.73
CA PRO A 23 -9.60 -15.13 -0.85
C PRO A 23 -10.14 -16.54 -0.58
N GLU A 24 -9.62 -17.54 -1.31
CA GLU A 24 -10.08 -18.94 -1.21
C GLU A 24 -10.03 -19.48 0.23
N GLU A 25 -9.03 -19.07 1.02
CA GLU A 25 -8.90 -19.47 2.42
C GLU A 25 -10.08 -18.98 3.28
N LEU A 26 -10.53 -17.75 3.06
CA LEU A 26 -11.66 -17.17 3.78
C LEU A 26 -12.99 -17.76 3.28
N LEU A 27 -13.10 -18.05 1.99
CA LEU A 27 -14.26 -18.74 1.42
C LEU A 27 -14.41 -20.15 2.02
N ALA A 28 -13.31 -20.90 2.15
CA ALA A 28 -13.32 -22.22 2.78
C ALA A 28 -13.73 -22.16 4.26
N ARG A 29 -13.31 -21.12 5.00
CA ARG A 29 -13.77 -20.88 6.37
C ARG A 29 -15.26 -20.56 6.43
N LEU A 30 -15.76 -19.74 5.51
CA LEU A 30 -17.16 -19.36 5.43
C LEU A 30 -18.05 -20.59 5.20
N GLU A 31 -17.69 -21.46 4.25
CA GLU A 31 -18.46 -22.67 3.94
C GLU A 31 -18.48 -23.68 5.10
N ARG A 32 -17.37 -23.86 5.82
CA ARG A 32 -17.33 -24.73 7.01
C ARG A 32 -18.29 -24.25 8.11
N ASN A 33 -18.28 -22.94 8.37
CA ASN A 33 -19.17 -22.35 9.37
C ASN A 33 -20.63 -22.38 8.93
N ARG A 34 -20.92 -22.20 7.63
CA ARG A 34 -22.26 -22.34 7.08
C ARG A 34 -22.83 -23.74 7.33
N VAL A 35 -22.05 -24.79 7.06
CA VAL A 35 -22.45 -26.18 7.31
C VAL A 35 -22.64 -26.43 8.81
N SER A 36 -21.71 -25.97 9.64
CA SER A 36 -21.81 -26.12 11.11
C SER A 36 -23.02 -25.39 11.71
N ALA A 37 -23.44 -24.27 11.13
CA ALA A 37 -24.61 -23.50 11.54
C ALA A 37 -25.92 -24.03 10.95
N GLY A 38 -25.89 -25.05 10.08
CA GLY A 38 -27.08 -25.60 9.42
C GLY A 38 -27.73 -24.66 8.40
N LEU A 39 -27.00 -23.66 7.91
CA LEU A 39 -27.53 -22.64 6.99
C LEU A 39 -27.50 -23.13 5.54
N ARG A 40 -28.54 -22.77 4.77
CA ARG A 40 -28.75 -23.30 3.42
C ARG A 40 -27.88 -22.61 2.39
N THR A 41 -27.62 -21.31 2.56
CA THR A 41 -26.89 -20.51 1.59
C THR A 41 -25.77 -19.67 2.20
N THR A 42 -24.75 -19.37 1.40
CA THR A 42 -23.64 -18.48 1.79
C THR A 42 -24.16 -17.08 2.14
N SER A 43 -25.19 -16.59 1.43
CA SER A 43 -25.84 -15.32 1.71
C SER A 43 -26.50 -15.27 3.09
N GLU A 44 -27.10 -16.38 3.56
CA GLU A 44 -27.65 -16.47 4.93
C GLU A 44 -26.54 -16.42 5.97
N MET A 45 -25.42 -17.10 5.73
CA MET A 45 -24.26 -17.06 6.62
C MET A 45 -23.70 -15.64 6.72
N ILE A 46 -23.52 -14.95 5.59
CA ILE A 46 -23.02 -13.56 5.58
C ILE A 46 -23.97 -12.64 6.35
N ARG A 47 -25.29 -12.78 6.19
CA ARG A 47 -26.27 -12.00 6.97
C ARG A 47 -26.15 -12.27 8.47
N ALA A 48 -26.09 -13.53 8.87
CA ALA A 48 -25.94 -13.91 10.28
C ALA A 48 -24.63 -13.39 10.89
N VAL A 49 -23.53 -13.37 10.12
CA VAL A 49 -22.26 -12.77 10.54
C VAL A 49 -22.40 -11.26 10.72
N VAL A 50 -23.00 -10.56 9.75
CA VAL A 50 -23.20 -9.11 9.83
C VAL A 50 -24.08 -8.73 11.01
N ASP A 51 -25.14 -9.49 11.27
CA ASP A 51 -26.05 -9.23 12.41
C ASP A 51 -25.37 -9.43 13.77
N GLY A 52 -24.40 -10.36 13.86
CA GLY A 52 -23.67 -10.66 15.09
C GLY A 52 -22.35 -9.93 15.26
N PHE A 53 -21.90 -9.18 14.25
CA PHE A 53 -20.61 -8.50 14.26
C PHE A 53 -20.76 -7.03 14.64
N ASP A 54 -20.03 -6.63 15.67
CA ASP A 54 -20.00 -5.23 16.09
C ASP A 54 -19.00 -4.43 15.26
N PHE A 55 -19.50 -3.71 14.26
CA PHE A 55 -18.68 -2.86 13.39
C PHE A 55 -18.18 -1.57 14.07
N GLU A 56 -18.79 -1.13 15.18
CA GLU A 56 -18.42 0.10 15.88
C GLU A 56 -17.15 -0.09 16.71
N SER A 57 -16.99 -1.26 17.35
CA SER A 57 -15.78 -1.61 18.10
C SER A 57 -14.67 -2.20 17.23
N CYS A 58 -14.98 -2.57 15.99
CA CYS A 58 -14.01 -3.18 15.10
C CYS A 58 -13.08 -2.14 14.48
N THR A 59 -11.85 -2.13 14.97
CA THR A 59 -10.73 -1.50 14.27
C THR A 59 -10.35 -2.37 13.08
N LEU A 60 -10.79 -1.98 11.88
CA LEU A 60 -10.28 -2.55 10.65
C LEU A 60 -8.75 -2.41 10.68
N PRO A 61 -7.98 -3.49 10.45
CA PRO A 61 -6.56 -3.37 10.24
C PRO A 61 -6.37 -2.36 9.12
N VAL A 62 -5.78 -1.20 9.43
CA VAL A 62 -5.45 -0.21 8.41
C VAL A 62 -4.37 -0.87 7.57
N GLU A 63 -4.79 -1.60 6.52
CA GLU A 63 -3.89 -2.11 5.51
C GLU A 63 -3.22 -0.91 4.86
N GLY A 64 -2.01 -0.59 5.34
CA GLY A 64 -1.14 0.33 4.66
C GLY A 64 -1.65 1.77 4.61
N ALA A 65 -1.40 2.51 5.68
CA ALA A 65 -0.95 3.89 5.50
C ALA A 65 0.38 3.86 4.71
N ARG A 66 0.29 3.66 3.39
CA ARG A 66 1.43 3.61 2.47
C ARG A 66 1.94 5.03 2.33
N ARG A 67 3.04 5.32 3.03
CA ARG A 67 3.75 6.58 2.83
C ARG A 67 4.63 6.47 1.61
N GLN A 68 4.45 7.38 0.67
CA GLN A 68 5.38 7.54 -0.43
C GLN A 68 6.68 8.14 0.11
N ILE A 69 7.78 7.41 -0.02
CA ILE A 69 9.11 7.88 0.34
C ILE A 69 9.97 8.00 -0.92
N SER A 70 10.78 9.05 -0.98
CA SER A 70 11.74 9.27 -2.04
C SER A 70 13.14 8.88 -1.54
N VAL A 71 13.71 7.82 -2.09
CA VAL A 71 15.04 7.32 -1.70
C VAL A 71 16.03 7.60 -2.82
N ARG A 72 17.19 8.15 -2.46
CA ARG A 72 18.32 8.31 -3.38
C ARG A 72 19.09 7.01 -3.42
N LEU A 73 19.18 6.41 -4.60
CA LEU A 73 19.95 5.19 -4.86
C LEU A 73 21.12 5.52 -5.77
N SER A 74 22.25 4.82 -5.59
CA SER A 74 23.40 4.97 -6.50
C SER A 74 23.02 4.54 -7.93
N PRO A 75 23.76 5.00 -8.97
CA PRO A 75 23.50 4.60 -10.35
C PRO A 75 23.51 3.08 -10.54
N GLU A 76 24.44 2.39 -9.87
CA GLU A 76 24.57 0.93 -9.91
C GLU A 76 23.37 0.22 -9.30
N GLN A 77 22.90 0.67 -8.12
CA GLN A 77 21.71 0.13 -7.47
C GLN A 77 20.46 0.30 -8.33
N ARG A 78 20.30 1.47 -8.98
CA ARG A 78 19.17 1.71 -9.89
C ARG A 78 19.23 0.79 -11.11
N ALA A 79 20.41 0.57 -11.69
CA ALA A 79 20.59 -0.33 -12.82
C ALA A 79 20.28 -1.79 -12.45
N MET A 80 20.76 -2.25 -11.29
CA MET A 80 20.47 -3.59 -10.76
C MET A 80 18.98 -3.81 -10.54
N LEU A 81 18.28 -2.85 -9.91
CA LEU A 81 16.84 -2.94 -9.68
C LEU A 81 16.04 -2.99 -10.98
N LYS A 82 16.39 -2.16 -11.97
CA LYS A 82 15.75 -2.18 -13.30
C LYS A 82 15.90 -3.54 -13.99
N ARG A 83 17.12 -4.10 -13.99
CA ARG A 83 17.38 -5.42 -14.59
C ARG A 83 16.60 -6.52 -13.86
N THR A 84 16.56 -6.47 -12.54
CA THR A 84 15.85 -7.47 -11.72
C THR A 84 14.34 -7.39 -11.90
N ALA A 85 13.79 -6.17 -11.97
CA ALA A 85 12.38 -5.92 -12.24
C ALA A 85 11.95 -6.51 -13.59
N ALA A 86 12.71 -6.23 -14.64
CA ALA A 86 12.45 -6.77 -15.98
C ALA A 86 12.51 -8.30 -16.01
N ARG A 87 13.53 -8.91 -15.37
CA ARG A 87 13.68 -10.37 -15.32
C ARG A 87 12.57 -11.08 -14.56
N LYS A 88 12.04 -10.45 -13.50
CA LYS A 88 11.00 -11.04 -12.64
C LYS A 88 9.57 -10.64 -13.02
N GLY A 89 9.39 -9.75 -14.00
CA GLY A 89 8.07 -9.22 -14.36
C GLY A 89 7.39 -8.45 -13.22
N ARG A 90 8.17 -7.79 -12.36
CA ARG A 90 7.68 -7.05 -11.18
C ARG A 90 8.10 -5.60 -11.22
N SER A 91 7.35 -4.73 -10.56
CA SER A 91 7.76 -3.33 -10.43
C SER A 91 8.96 -3.18 -9.50
N ILE A 92 9.76 -2.13 -9.72
CA ILE A 92 10.85 -1.76 -8.80
C ILE A 92 10.31 -1.53 -7.38
N GLY A 93 9.11 -0.96 -7.27
CA GLY A 93 8.43 -0.72 -6.00
C GLY A 93 8.11 -2.02 -5.26
N GLU A 94 7.62 -3.06 -5.94
CA GLU A 94 7.40 -4.38 -5.34
C GLU A 94 8.71 -5.01 -4.86
N LEU A 95 9.79 -4.92 -5.65
CA LEU A 95 11.10 -5.43 -5.24
C LEU A 95 11.63 -4.72 -3.99
N LEU A 96 11.46 -3.41 -3.91
CA LEU A 96 11.86 -2.62 -2.74
C LEU A 96 11.00 -2.96 -1.52
N ARG A 97 9.69 -3.15 -1.68
CA ARG A 97 8.81 -3.59 -0.58
C ARG A 97 9.25 -4.94 -0.04
N PHE A 98 9.49 -5.91 -0.92
CA PHE A 98 9.95 -7.24 -0.54
C PHE A 98 11.30 -7.19 0.20
N ALA A 99 12.25 -6.38 -0.28
CA ALA A 99 13.53 -6.20 0.38
C ALA A 99 13.41 -5.58 1.78
N VAL A 100 12.47 -4.64 1.97
CA VAL A 100 12.20 -4.01 3.27
C VAL A 100 11.50 -4.98 4.23
N GLU A 101 10.59 -5.81 3.73
CA GLU A 101 9.89 -6.83 4.51
C GLU A 101 10.84 -7.92 5.04
N ALA A 102 11.92 -8.20 4.30
CA ALA A 102 12.97 -9.12 4.70
C ALA A 102 13.94 -8.55 5.77
N LEU A 103 13.81 -7.28 6.17
CA LEU A 103 14.69 -6.71 7.19
C LEU A 103 14.39 -7.32 8.57
N PRO A 104 15.41 -7.77 9.32
CA PRO A 104 15.19 -8.20 10.69
C PRO A 104 14.77 -6.99 11.54
N VAL A 105 13.60 -7.08 12.17
CA VAL A 105 13.13 -6.03 13.08
C VAL A 105 13.93 -6.13 14.39
N PRO A 106 14.77 -5.14 14.74
CA PRO A 106 15.45 -5.15 16.02
C PRO A 106 14.40 -5.04 17.13
N LYS A 107 14.40 -6.01 18.06
CA LYS A 107 13.55 -5.98 19.25
C LYS A 107 14.07 -4.86 20.17
N GLY A 108 13.44 -3.69 20.08
CA GLY A 108 13.57 -2.63 21.06
C GLY A 108 14.28 -1.38 20.55
N SER A 109 13.47 -0.38 20.19
CA SER A 109 13.71 1.01 20.56
C SER A 109 12.45 1.81 20.25
N ALA A 110 11.50 1.76 21.20
CA ALA A 110 10.48 2.78 21.29
C ALA A 110 11.15 4.13 21.50
N LYS A 111 10.78 5.10 20.66
CA LYS A 111 11.12 6.54 20.72
C LYS A 111 12.62 6.91 20.71
N ALA A 112 13.05 7.48 19.59
CA ALA A 112 13.96 8.62 19.63
C ALA A 112 13.67 9.57 18.46
N LYS A 113 12.78 10.56 18.70
CA LYS A 113 12.99 11.89 18.14
C LYS A 113 14.19 12.47 18.90
N ALA A 114 15.32 12.64 18.22
CA ALA A 114 16.30 13.70 18.43
C ALA A 114 17.56 13.39 17.61
N ALA A 115 17.87 14.24 16.62
CA ALA A 115 19.27 14.45 16.27
C ALA A 115 19.99 15.01 17.52
N PRO A 116 21.28 14.70 17.75
CA PRO A 116 22.30 15.63 17.27
C PRO A 116 23.65 15.02 16.84
N LYS A 117 24.24 15.70 15.85
CA LYS A 117 25.64 16.14 15.65
C LYS A 117 26.86 15.30 16.12
N ALA A 118 27.89 15.38 15.26
CA ALA A 118 29.34 15.32 15.52
C ALA A 118 29.96 13.90 15.58
N ALA A 119 31.11 13.58 14.99
CA ALA A 119 32.17 14.36 14.35
C ALA A 119 33.01 13.43 13.44
N SER A 120 33.52 13.96 12.32
CA SER A 120 34.94 13.81 11.90
C SER A 120 35.21 14.54 10.58
N GLU A 121 35.49 15.84 10.66
CA GLU A 121 36.52 16.53 9.86
C GLU A 121 37.79 16.63 10.74
N PRO A 122 39.02 16.97 10.27
CA PRO A 122 39.51 17.29 8.92
C PRO A 122 40.88 16.64 8.53
N LYS A 123 41.26 16.66 7.25
CA LYS A 123 42.68 16.83 6.84
C LYS A 123 42.80 17.78 5.65
N LYS A 124 43.33 18.98 5.93
CA LYS A 124 43.90 19.97 4.99
C LYS A 124 45.23 19.46 4.41
N LYS A 125 45.44 19.65 3.10
CA LYS A 125 46.69 20.11 2.46
C LYS A 125 46.27 20.86 1.17
N ALA A 126 46.26 22.19 1.19
CA ALA A 126 47.34 23.12 0.83
C ALA A 126 47.38 23.44 -0.68
N ALA A 127 47.00 24.68 -1.02
CA ALA A 127 47.18 25.40 -2.29
C ALA A 127 48.68 25.79 -2.50
N PRO A 128 49.20 26.43 -3.60
CA PRO A 128 48.54 27.50 -4.38
C PRO A 128 48.93 27.70 -5.90
N GLU A 129 48.21 28.64 -6.55
CA GLU A 129 48.68 29.64 -7.57
C GLU A 129 49.08 29.17 -9.00
N LYS A 130 48.69 29.76 -10.15
CA LYS A 130 48.52 31.18 -10.58
C LYS A 130 47.66 31.34 -11.88
N LYS A 131 46.70 32.28 -11.84
CA LYS A 131 46.12 33.29 -12.80
C LYS A 131 46.61 33.40 -14.29
N PRO A 132 46.01 34.27 -15.16
CA PRO A 132 44.60 34.69 -15.41
C PRO A 132 44.24 34.89 -16.92
N SER A 133 42.98 35.17 -17.29
CA SER A 133 42.67 36.24 -18.28
C SER A 133 41.17 36.55 -18.36
N ALA A 134 40.88 37.84 -18.26
CA ALA A 134 39.58 38.47 -18.42
C ALA A 134 39.43 39.03 -19.85
N LYS A 135 38.19 39.11 -20.35
CA LYS A 135 37.59 40.22 -21.15
C LYS A 135 36.32 39.69 -21.86
N SER A 136 35.15 40.17 -21.42
CA SER A 136 34.29 41.17 -22.11
C SER A 136 33.43 40.50 -23.21
N ARG A 137 32.20 40.89 -23.55
CA ARG A 137 31.53 42.18 -23.56
C ARG A 137 30.03 41.95 -23.89
N ALA A 138 29.17 42.77 -23.31
CA ALA A 138 27.74 42.89 -23.64
C ALA A 138 27.46 43.40 -25.06
N LYS A 139 26.33 42.99 -25.64
CA LYS A 139 25.52 43.71 -26.66
C LYS A 139 24.09 43.14 -26.54
N ARG A 140 23.15 43.92 -26.01
CA ARG A 140 22.25 44.85 -26.74
C ARG A 140 21.44 44.13 -27.79
#